data_AF-A0A8T6IGU2-F1
#
_entry.id   AF-A0A8T6IGU2-F1
#
_cell.length_a   1.000
_cell.length_b   1.000
_cell.length_c   1.000
_cell.angle_alpha   90.00
_cell.angle_beta   90.00
_cell.angle_gamma   90.00
#
_symmetry.space_group_name_H-M   'P 1'
#
loop_
_entity.id
_entity.type
_entity.pdbx_description
1 polymer ?
#
loop_
_entity_poly.entity_id
_entity_poly.type
_entity_poly.pdbx_seq_one_letter_code
_entity_poly.pdbx_strand_id
1 'polypeptide(L)'
;MSQPVIDTLQLCDALRKTGMEREQAEGLARALGNELGTHVAVQSDLESGFQGVRSDVGAEIQQVRSDLGAEIQQVRSDLGAEIQQMRSDLGSKMEQLRCDLELKIQAVDAKVDVLRAALMGRMDGLEGRMEGRMDGLDRKIDALNWKLTFMVGGFALLMSVLTVASGMGFFERTPSGPQPPSVMSAAPP
;
A
#
# COMPACT_ATOMS: atom_id res chain seq x y z
N MET A 1 -75.14 -8.83 34.75
CA MET A 1 -76.37 -8.03 34.91
C MET A 1 -77.54 -8.98 34.84
N SER A 2 -78.41 -9.02 35.85
CA SER A 2 -79.61 -9.87 35.85
C SER A 2 -80.56 -9.36 34.79
N GLN A 3 -80.63 -10.04 33.63
CA GLN A 3 -81.64 -9.71 32.64
C GLN A 3 -82.99 -10.32 33.07
N PRO A 4 -84.08 -9.56 33.06
CA PRO A 4 -85.37 -10.02 33.53
C PRO A 4 -85.94 -10.96 32.47
N VAL A 5 -85.77 -12.26 32.68
CA VAL A 5 -86.57 -13.26 31.98
C VAL A 5 -88.02 -12.99 32.40
N ILE A 6 -88.89 -12.73 31.44
CA ILE A 6 -90.30 -12.44 31.69
C ILE A 6 -90.86 -13.51 32.62
N ASP A 7 -91.47 -13.08 33.72
CA ASP A 7 -92.21 -13.98 34.60
C ASP A 7 -93.45 -14.46 33.83
N THR A 8 -93.33 -15.65 33.26
CA THR A 8 -94.31 -16.22 32.33
C THR A 8 -95.66 -16.44 33.02
N LEU A 9 -95.65 -16.63 34.35
CA LEU A 9 -96.84 -16.75 35.18
C LEU A 9 -97.53 -15.39 35.35
N GLN A 10 -96.77 -14.33 35.65
CA GLN A 10 -97.32 -12.98 35.73
C GLN A 10 -97.86 -12.47 34.39
N LEU A 11 -97.18 -12.77 33.28
CA LEU A 11 -97.67 -12.44 31.93
C LEU A 11 -98.95 -13.20 31.60
N CYS A 12 -99.02 -14.50 31.94
CA CYS A 12 -100.22 -15.30 31.75
C CYS A 12 -101.40 -14.77 32.57
N ASP A 13 -101.19 -14.39 33.83
CA ASP A 13 -102.24 -13.81 34.69
C ASP A 13 -102.70 -12.43 34.20
N ALA A 14 -101.80 -11.62 33.64
CA ALA A 14 -102.15 -10.34 33.04
C ALA A 14 -103.00 -10.50 31.77
N LEU A 15 -102.67 -11.44 30.90
CA LEU A 15 -103.45 -11.75 29.68
C LEU A 15 -104.85 -12.30 30.00
N ARG A 16 -104.98 -13.09 31.08
CA ARG A 16 -106.29 -13.57 31.55
C ARG A 16 -107.16 -12.44 32.10
N LYS A 17 -106.59 -11.44 32.78
CA LYS A 17 -107.31 -10.26 33.26
C LYS A 17 -107.89 -9.40 32.12
N THR A 18 -107.32 -9.46 30.92
CA THR A 18 -107.82 -8.76 29.74
C THR A 18 -108.91 -9.54 28.98
N GLY A 19 -109.36 -10.69 29.49
CA GLY A 19 -110.43 -11.49 28.89
C GLY A 19 -109.96 -12.58 27.92
N MET A 20 -108.65 -12.86 27.86
CA MET A 20 -108.09 -13.93 27.03
C MET A 20 -108.33 -15.30 27.68
N GLU A 21 -108.68 -16.32 26.87
CA GLU A 21 -108.91 -17.69 27.37
C GLU A 21 -107.61 -18.31 27.89
N ARG A 22 -107.72 -19.20 28.89
CA ARG A 22 -106.55 -19.71 29.63
C ARG A 22 -105.51 -20.38 28.75
N GLU A 23 -105.93 -21.27 27.84
CA GLU A 23 -104.99 -21.96 26.94
C GLU A 23 -104.26 -21.00 26.00
N GLN A 24 -104.94 -19.97 25.52
CA GLN A 24 -104.35 -18.95 24.63
C GLN A 24 -103.33 -18.09 25.40
N ALA A 25 -103.67 -17.67 26.63
CA ALA A 25 -102.76 -16.92 27.49
C ALA A 25 -101.49 -17.71 27.86
N GLU A 26 -101.63 -19.01 28.18
CA GLU A 26 -100.50 -19.89 28.48
C GLU A 26 -99.62 -20.15 27.23
N GLY A 27 -100.24 -20.39 26.08
CA GLY A 27 -99.54 -20.58 24.81
C GLY A 27 -98.74 -19.35 24.40
N LEU A 28 -99.34 -18.16 24.49
CA LEU A 28 -98.69 -16.89 24.13
C LEU A 28 -97.56 -16.52 25.10
N ALA A 29 -97.79 -16.70 26.41
CA ALA A 29 -96.78 -16.43 27.42
C ALA A 29 -95.57 -17.35 27.26
N ARG A 30 -95.79 -18.65 26.99
CA ARG A 30 -94.70 -19.61 26.71
C ARG A 30 -93.95 -19.28 25.41
N ALA A 31 -94.66 -18.94 24.33
CA ALA A 31 -94.03 -18.60 23.06
C ALA A 31 -93.13 -17.36 23.20
N LEU A 32 -93.63 -16.30 23.84
CA LEU A 32 -92.85 -15.08 24.11
C LEU A 32 -91.69 -15.33 25.09
N GLY A 33 -91.92 -16.14 26.14
CA GLY A 33 -90.87 -16.51 27.08
C GLY A 33 -89.73 -17.28 26.42
N ASN A 34 -90.04 -18.20 25.51
CA ASN A 34 -89.04 -18.93 24.74
C ASN A 34 -88.27 -18.01 23.78
N GLU A 35 -88.96 -17.19 22.99
CA GLU A 35 -88.32 -16.30 22.01
C GLU A 35 -87.42 -15.24 22.67
N LEU A 36 -87.83 -14.70 23.81
CA LEU A 36 -86.99 -13.77 24.57
C LEU A 36 -85.85 -14.50 25.27
N GLY A 37 -86.08 -15.71 25.78
CA GLY A 37 -85.05 -16.56 26.36
C GLY A 37 -83.94 -16.89 25.35
N THR A 38 -84.30 -17.23 24.11
CA THR A 38 -83.33 -17.48 23.03
C THR A 38 -82.59 -16.22 22.64
N HIS A 39 -83.27 -15.06 22.50
CA HIS A 39 -82.61 -13.79 22.18
C HIS A 39 -81.59 -13.37 23.26
N VAL A 40 -81.95 -13.53 24.54
CA VAL A 40 -81.04 -13.24 25.66
C VAL A 40 -79.83 -14.18 25.66
N ALA A 41 -80.03 -15.47 25.38
CA ALA A 41 -78.95 -16.43 25.24
C ALA A 41 -77.98 -16.03 24.12
N VAL A 42 -78.50 -15.71 22.92
CA VAL A 42 -77.69 -15.25 21.78
C VAL A 42 -76.94 -13.97 22.09
N GLN A 43 -77.56 -13.01 22.79
CA GLN A 43 -76.88 -11.78 23.19
C GLN A 43 -75.73 -12.05 24.17
N SER A 44 -75.94 -12.96 25.13
CA SER A 44 -74.89 -13.38 26.07
C SER A 44 -73.73 -14.08 25.37
N ASP A 45 -74.03 -14.95 24.41
CA ASP A 45 -73.01 -15.64 23.60
C ASP A 45 -72.22 -14.65 22.75
N LEU A 46 -72.89 -13.65 22.16
CA LEU A 46 -72.25 -12.62 21.37
C LEU A 46 -71.33 -11.71 22.22
N GLU A 47 -71.78 -11.30 23.40
CA GLU A 47 -70.98 -10.54 24.36
C GLU A 47 -69.72 -11.33 24.77
N SER A 48 -69.89 -12.62 25.05
CA SER A 48 -68.78 -13.53 25.38
C SER A 48 -67.83 -13.69 24.19
N GLY A 49 -68.36 -13.85 22.97
CA GLY A 49 -67.58 -13.92 21.74
C GLY A 49 -66.77 -12.64 21.48
N PHE A 50 -67.37 -11.47 21.68
CA PHE A 50 -66.67 -10.18 21.56
C PHE A 50 -65.55 -10.03 22.59
N GLN A 51 -65.77 -10.48 23.83
CA GLN A 51 -64.72 -10.49 24.85
C GLN A 51 -63.58 -11.44 24.49
N GLY A 52 -63.90 -12.62 23.95
CA GLY A 52 -62.93 -13.57 23.42
C GLY A 52 -62.07 -12.96 22.32
N VAL A 53 -62.71 -12.42 21.26
CA VAL A 53 -62.00 -11.76 20.14
C VAL A 53 -61.13 -10.61 20.62
N ARG A 54 -61.60 -9.79 21.56
CA ARG A 54 -60.81 -8.68 22.12
C ARG A 54 -59.58 -9.19 22.87
N SER A 55 -59.73 -10.28 23.64
CA SER A 55 -58.62 -10.91 24.35
C SER A 55 -57.60 -11.49 23.37
N ASP A 56 -58.06 -12.21 22.36
CA ASP A 56 -57.20 -12.85 21.35
C ASP A 56 -56.40 -11.82 20.56
N VAL A 57 -57.06 -10.78 20.05
CA VAL A 57 -56.38 -9.67 19.36
C VAL A 57 -55.39 -8.97 20.28
N GLY A 58 -55.72 -8.79 21.55
CA GLY A 58 -54.81 -8.24 22.55
C GLY A 58 -53.55 -9.10 22.73
N ALA A 59 -53.72 -10.42 22.80
CA ALA A 59 -52.62 -11.37 22.92
C ALA A 59 -51.74 -11.39 21.66
N GLU A 60 -52.34 -11.44 20.46
CA GLU A 60 -51.62 -11.40 19.19
C GLU A 60 -50.81 -10.11 19.03
N ILE A 61 -51.36 -8.96 19.40
CA ILE A 61 -50.63 -7.68 19.36
C ILE A 61 -49.41 -7.71 20.29
N GLN A 62 -49.53 -8.29 21.49
CA GLN A 62 -48.39 -8.40 22.40
C GLN A 62 -47.33 -9.37 21.88
N GLN A 63 -47.75 -10.49 21.31
CA GLN A 63 -46.85 -11.46 20.71
C GLN A 63 -46.05 -10.84 19.56
N VAL A 64 -46.74 -10.20 18.60
CA VAL A 64 -46.12 -9.51 17.48
C VAL A 64 -45.15 -8.44 17.96
N ARG A 65 -45.51 -7.63 18.97
CA ARG A 65 -44.59 -6.63 19.54
C ARG A 65 -43.35 -7.25 20.17
N SER A 66 -43.50 -8.36 20.87
CA SER A 66 -42.38 -9.10 21.47
C SER A 66 -41.44 -9.63 20.39
N ASP A 67 -42.01 -10.25 19.35
CA ASP A 67 -41.24 -10.86 18.25
C ASP A 67 -40.47 -9.81 17.45
N LEU A 68 -41.13 -8.70 17.08
CA LEU A 68 -40.46 -7.56 16.45
C LEU A 68 -39.36 -6.97 17.34
N GLY A 69 -39.59 -6.90 18.66
CA GLY A 69 -38.58 -6.46 19.62
C GLY A 69 -37.34 -7.37 19.60
N ALA A 70 -37.55 -8.67 19.59
CA ALA A 70 -36.47 -9.67 19.54
C ALA A 70 -35.70 -9.60 18.20
N GLU A 71 -36.41 -9.53 17.06
CA GLU A 71 -35.80 -9.40 15.74
C GLU A 71 -34.95 -8.13 15.61
N ILE A 72 -35.44 -6.99 16.12
CA ILE A 72 -34.67 -5.74 16.11
C ILE A 72 -33.38 -5.87 16.93
N GLN A 73 -33.41 -6.54 18.09
CA GLN A 73 -32.20 -6.76 18.88
C GLN A 73 -31.23 -7.71 18.18
N GLN A 74 -31.73 -8.76 17.55
CA GLN A 74 -30.93 -9.70 16.79
C GLN A 74 -30.21 -9.00 15.63
N VAL A 75 -30.95 -8.25 14.79
CA VAL A 75 -30.37 -7.49 13.67
C VAL A 75 -29.32 -6.48 14.15
N ARG A 76 -29.55 -5.80 15.27
CA ARG A 76 -28.56 -4.87 15.85
C ARG A 76 -27.29 -5.59 16.32
N SER A 77 -27.43 -6.75 16.94
CA SER A 77 -26.31 -7.58 17.37
C SER A 77 -25.49 -8.05 16.17
N ASP A 78 -26.15 -8.57 15.15
CA ASP A 78 -25.52 -9.11 13.94
C ASP A 78 -24.77 -8.02 13.18
N LEU A 79 -25.41 -6.85 12.94
CA LEU A 79 -24.73 -5.69 12.35
C LEU A 79 -23.54 -5.22 13.19
N GLY A 80 -23.67 -5.25 14.52
CA GLY A 80 -22.57 -4.93 15.42
C GLY A 80 -21.38 -5.87 15.24
N ALA A 81 -21.63 -7.18 15.15
CA ALA A 81 -20.60 -8.18 14.92
C ALA A 81 -19.93 -8.04 13.55
N GLU A 82 -20.71 -7.85 12.49
CA GLU A 82 -20.20 -7.62 11.13
C GLU A 82 -19.29 -6.39 11.04
N ILE A 83 -19.67 -5.29 11.69
CA ILE A 83 -18.85 -4.07 11.75
C ILE A 83 -17.51 -4.35 12.46
N GLN A 84 -17.52 -5.11 13.57
CA GLN A 84 -16.27 -5.44 14.27
C GLN A 84 -15.37 -6.35 13.43
N GLN A 85 -15.95 -7.33 12.75
CA GLN A 85 -15.21 -8.20 11.85
C GLN A 85 -14.58 -7.40 10.71
N MET A 86 -15.35 -6.52 10.06
CA MET A 86 -14.84 -5.67 8.98
C MET A 86 -13.70 -4.76 9.44
N ARG A 87 -13.81 -4.19 10.66
CA ARG A 87 -12.73 -3.38 11.25
C ARG A 87 -11.47 -4.19 11.49
N SER A 88 -11.60 -5.41 12.01
CA SER A 88 -10.47 -6.34 12.21
C SER A 88 -9.79 -6.69 10.88
N ASP A 89 -10.57 -7.05 9.87
CA ASP A 89 -10.06 -7.42 8.54
C ASP A 89 -9.32 -6.25 7.87
N LEU A 90 -9.89 -5.04 7.95
CA LEU A 90 -9.23 -3.83 7.44
C LEU A 90 -7.93 -3.53 8.20
N GLY A 91 -7.92 -3.70 9.52
CA GLY A 91 -6.72 -3.56 10.34
C GLY A 91 -5.61 -4.53 9.91
N SER A 92 -5.95 -5.81 9.73
CA SER A 92 -5.01 -6.83 9.26
C SER A 92 -4.46 -6.53 7.87
N LYS A 93 -5.32 -6.11 6.93
CA LYS A 93 -4.89 -5.75 5.57
C LYS A 93 -3.97 -4.53 5.55
N MET A 94 -4.23 -3.54 6.41
CA MET A 94 -3.38 -2.36 6.53
C MET A 94 -1.98 -2.73 7.05
N GLU A 95 -1.91 -3.62 8.04
CA GLU A 95 -0.63 -4.07 8.59
C GLU A 95 0.15 -4.91 7.57
N GLN A 96 -0.52 -5.79 6.84
CA GLN A 96 0.09 -6.54 5.75
C GLN A 96 0.66 -5.61 4.68
N LEU A 97 -0.09 -4.58 4.26
CA LEU A 97 0.38 -3.59 3.28
C LEU A 97 1.60 -2.81 3.79
N ARG A 98 1.65 -2.48 5.09
CA ARG A 98 2.82 -1.82 5.69
C ARG A 98 4.06 -2.71 5.62
N CYS A 99 3.96 -3.96 6.04
CA CYS A 99 5.05 -4.94 5.92
C CYS A 99 5.52 -5.12 4.48
N ASP A 100 4.60 -5.27 3.53
CA ASP A 100 4.94 -5.43 2.11
C ASP A 100 5.66 -4.19 1.55
N LEU A 101 5.25 -2.99 1.95
CA LEU A 101 5.90 -1.74 1.55
C LEU A 101 7.30 -1.62 2.16
N GLU A 102 7.46 -1.95 3.44
CA GLU A 102 8.75 -1.93 4.12
C GLU A 102 9.76 -2.90 3.46
N LEU A 103 9.32 -4.13 3.17
CA LEU A 103 10.13 -5.10 2.43
C LEU A 103 10.52 -4.60 1.03
N LYS A 104 9.59 -3.95 0.32
CA LYS A 104 9.90 -3.37 -1.00
C LYS A 104 10.90 -2.22 -0.91
N ILE A 105 10.81 -1.37 0.11
CA ILE A 105 11.78 -0.29 0.35
C ILE A 105 13.16 -0.89 0.61
N GLN A 106 13.26 -1.85 1.53
CA GLN A 106 14.53 -2.54 1.82
C GLN A 106 15.13 -3.20 0.57
N ALA A 107 14.29 -3.82 -0.27
CA ALA A 107 14.73 -4.41 -1.52
C ALA A 107 15.22 -3.37 -2.54
N VAL A 108 14.65 -2.17 -2.55
CA VAL A 108 15.11 -1.05 -3.38
C VAL A 108 16.44 -0.50 -2.86
N ASP A 109 16.57 -0.28 -1.55
CA ASP A 109 17.81 0.19 -0.93
C ASP A 109 18.97 -0.77 -1.22
N ALA A 110 18.75 -2.08 -1.07
CA ALA A 110 19.75 -3.09 -1.42
C ALA A 110 20.17 -3.03 -2.90
N LYS A 111 19.23 -2.78 -3.82
CA LYS A 111 19.54 -2.61 -5.25
C LYS A 111 20.34 -1.34 -5.49
N VAL A 112 20.04 -0.25 -4.80
CA VAL A 112 20.79 1.01 -4.89
C VAL A 112 22.22 0.81 -4.41
N ASP A 113 22.43 0.10 -3.30
CA ASP A 113 23.76 -0.20 -2.78
C ASP A 113 24.59 -1.05 -3.75
N VAL A 114 23.98 -2.08 -4.34
CA VAL A 114 24.63 -2.91 -5.38
C VAL A 114 25.02 -2.07 -6.59
N LEU A 115 24.12 -1.20 -7.06
CA LEU A 115 24.41 -0.30 -8.19
C LEU A 115 25.53 0.69 -7.85
N ARG A 116 25.53 1.24 -6.64
CA ARG A 116 26.57 2.16 -6.16
C ARG A 116 27.94 1.48 -6.11
N ALA A 117 28.01 0.27 -5.56
CA ALA A 117 29.24 -0.51 -5.52
C ALA A 117 29.75 -0.85 -6.94
N ALA A 118 28.85 -1.25 -7.84
CA ALA A 118 29.20 -1.52 -9.24
C ALA A 118 29.74 -0.27 -9.96
N LEU A 119 29.16 0.91 -9.69
CA LEU A 119 29.62 2.18 -10.24
C LEU A 119 31.01 2.56 -9.70
N MET A 120 31.25 2.42 -8.39
CA MET A 120 32.57 2.64 -7.79
C MET A 120 33.62 1.73 -8.42
N GLY A 121 33.36 0.41 -8.50
CA GLY A 121 34.30 -0.52 -9.12
C GLY A 121 34.57 -0.23 -10.60
N ARG A 122 33.58 0.28 -11.35
CA ARG A 122 33.79 0.74 -12.74
C ARG A 122 34.66 1.99 -12.83
N MET A 123 34.54 2.90 -11.87
CA MET A 123 35.34 4.12 -11.79
C MET A 123 36.79 3.79 -11.44
N ASP A 124 37.01 2.98 -10.40
CA ASP A 124 38.35 2.49 -10.01
C ASP A 124 39.02 1.75 -11.17
N GLY A 125 38.25 0.90 -11.88
CA GLY A 125 38.75 0.21 -13.07
C GLY A 125 39.03 1.13 -14.27
N LEU A 126 38.38 2.30 -14.37
CA LEU A 126 38.70 3.31 -15.37
C LEU A 126 39.97 4.07 -15.01
N GLU A 127 40.10 4.45 -13.75
CA GLU A 127 41.27 5.14 -13.19
C GLU A 127 42.53 4.28 -13.36
N GLY A 128 42.49 3.01 -12.94
CA GLY A 128 43.61 2.08 -13.13
C GLY A 128 43.98 1.84 -14.59
N ARG A 129 43.00 1.88 -15.53
CA ARG A 129 43.30 1.82 -16.97
C ARG A 129 43.97 3.10 -17.47
N MET A 130 43.61 4.27 -16.94
CA MET A 130 44.26 5.54 -17.30
C MET A 130 45.68 5.59 -16.77
N GLU A 131 45.90 5.22 -15.50
CA GLU A 131 47.23 5.11 -14.89
C GLU A 131 48.11 4.15 -15.68
N GLY A 132 47.64 2.92 -15.95
CA GLY A 132 48.42 1.96 -16.73
C GLY A 132 48.73 2.42 -18.16
N ARG A 133 47.86 3.23 -18.78
CA ARG A 133 48.15 3.86 -20.08
C ARG A 133 49.20 4.97 -19.95
N MET A 134 49.15 5.77 -18.88
CA MET A 134 50.11 6.84 -18.61
C MET A 134 51.51 6.26 -18.35
N ASP A 135 51.63 5.27 -17.48
CA ASP A 135 52.88 4.52 -17.26
C ASP A 135 53.43 3.92 -18.56
N GLY A 136 52.53 3.38 -19.40
CA GLY A 136 52.88 2.83 -20.70
C GLY A 136 53.40 3.89 -21.68
N LEU A 137 52.91 5.13 -21.60
CA LEU A 137 53.42 6.25 -22.37
C LEU A 137 54.79 6.72 -21.85
N ASP A 138 54.96 6.83 -20.52
CA ASP A 138 56.22 7.23 -19.90
C ASP A 138 57.36 6.29 -20.28
N ARG A 139 57.14 4.97 -20.24
CA ARG A 139 58.13 3.98 -20.71
C ARG A 139 58.51 4.16 -22.18
N LYS A 140 57.55 4.51 -23.04
CA LYS A 140 57.82 4.77 -24.46
C LYS A 140 58.64 6.05 -24.64
N ILE A 141 58.32 7.09 -23.87
CA ILE A 141 59.07 8.36 -23.86
C ILE A 141 60.50 8.10 -23.40
N ASP A 142 60.71 7.38 -22.30
CA ASP A 142 62.04 7.02 -21.81
C ASP A 142 62.84 6.22 -22.83
N ALA A 143 62.22 5.23 -23.48
CA ALA A 143 62.87 4.45 -24.53
C ALA A 143 63.26 5.30 -25.75
N LEU A 144 62.41 6.26 -26.14
CA LEU A 144 62.72 7.22 -27.20
C LEU A 144 63.85 8.16 -26.79
N ASN A 145 63.82 8.68 -25.56
CA ASN A 145 64.84 9.56 -25.02
C ASN A 145 66.21 8.88 -24.96
N TRP A 146 66.25 7.62 -24.53
CA TRP A 146 67.46 6.79 -24.52
C TRP A 146 68.03 6.56 -25.93
N LYS A 147 67.16 6.24 -26.90
CA LYS A 147 67.57 6.11 -28.32
C LYS A 147 68.12 7.43 -28.89
N LEU A 148 67.46 8.55 -28.60
CA LEU A 148 67.92 9.87 -29.03
C LEU A 148 69.27 10.22 -28.41
N THR A 149 69.45 9.94 -27.11
CA THR A 149 70.73 10.14 -26.41
C THR A 149 71.86 9.37 -27.06
N PHE A 150 71.64 8.10 -27.42
CA PHE A 150 72.64 7.32 -28.16
C PHE A 150 72.91 7.88 -29.56
N MET A 151 71.88 8.32 -30.27
CA MET A 151 72.04 8.88 -31.61
C MET A 151 72.83 10.19 -31.59
N VAL A 152 72.46 11.11 -30.70
CA VAL A 152 73.16 12.39 -30.52
C VAL A 152 74.58 12.18 -30.01
N GLY A 153 74.78 11.29 -29.03
CA GLY A 153 76.11 10.95 -28.53
C GLY A 153 77.02 10.33 -29.59
N GLY A 154 76.49 9.39 -30.38
CA GLY A 154 77.21 8.80 -31.51
C GLY A 154 77.58 9.84 -32.58
N PHE A 155 76.66 10.76 -32.89
CA PHE A 155 76.92 11.87 -33.79
C PHE A 155 77.99 12.83 -33.24
N ALA A 156 77.92 13.19 -31.96
CA ALA A 156 78.93 14.04 -31.30
C ALA A 156 80.33 13.40 -31.32
N LEU A 157 80.42 12.08 -31.15
CA LEU A 157 81.67 11.34 -31.28
C LEU A 157 82.21 11.38 -32.72
N LEU A 158 81.35 11.12 -33.72
CA LEU A 158 81.73 11.21 -35.14
C LEU A 158 82.24 12.61 -35.51
N MET A 159 81.54 13.66 -35.06
CA MET A 159 81.95 15.05 -35.29
C MET A 159 83.30 15.34 -34.63
N SER A 160 83.54 14.82 -33.42
CA SER A 160 84.81 14.98 -32.72
C SER A 160 85.98 14.32 -33.48
N VAL A 161 85.77 13.11 -34.02
CA VAL A 161 86.75 12.43 -34.87
C VAL A 161 87.06 13.24 -36.12
N LEU A 162 86.03 13.79 -36.77
CA LEU A 162 86.19 14.62 -37.97
C LEU A 162 87.01 15.89 -37.67
N THR A 163 86.73 16.59 -36.56
CA THR A 163 87.49 17.78 -36.14
C THR A 163 88.95 17.48 -35.87
N VAL A 164 89.27 16.37 -35.19
CA VAL A 164 90.67 15.96 -34.94
C VAL A 164 91.38 15.61 -36.25
N ALA A 165 90.73 14.89 -37.16
CA ALA A 165 91.30 14.55 -38.46
C ALA A 165 91.62 15.80 -39.32
N SER A 166 90.79 16.84 -39.26
CA SER A 166 91.08 18.12 -39.90
C SER A 166 92.20 18.92 -39.23
N GLY A 167 92.40 18.78 -37.91
CA GLY A 167 93.46 19.49 -37.16
C GLY A 167 94.86 18.85 -37.27
N MET A 168 94.95 17.54 -37.50
CA MET A 168 96.24 16.81 -37.57
C MET A 168 97.05 17.05 -38.87
N GLY A 169 96.52 17.78 -39.85
CA GLY A 169 97.22 18.10 -41.10
C GLY A 169 98.20 19.27 -41.04
N PHE A 170 98.39 19.95 -39.90
CA PHE A 170 99.04 21.27 -39.85
C PHE A 170 100.38 21.35 -39.08
N PHE A 171 101.06 20.24 -38.74
CA PHE A 171 102.20 20.28 -37.78
C PHE A 171 103.54 19.63 -38.18
N GLU A 172 103.97 19.61 -39.45
CA GLU A 172 105.38 19.23 -39.76
C GLU A 172 106.07 20.14 -40.80
N ARG A 173 106.77 21.19 -40.30
CA ARG A 173 108.17 21.60 -40.60
C ARG A 173 108.39 23.12 -40.49
N THR A 174 108.94 23.55 -39.35
CA THR A 174 110.01 24.57 -39.27
C THR A 174 110.89 24.21 -38.06
N PRO A 175 112.11 24.74 -37.86
CA PRO A 175 113.21 25.06 -38.79
C PRO A 175 114.58 24.56 -38.25
N SER A 176 115.68 24.72 -39.01
CA SER A 176 117.01 24.98 -38.42
C SER A 176 118.00 25.52 -39.45
N GLY A 177 118.58 26.69 -39.16
CA GLY A 177 119.70 27.32 -39.89
C GLY A 177 121.05 26.64 -39.61
N PRO A 178 122.20 27.27 -39.91
CA PRO A 178 122.80 28.12 -38.86
C PRO A 178 123.66 29.34 -39.29
N GLN A 179 123.60 30.35 -38.41
CA GLN A 179 124.59 31.33 -37.89
C GLN A 179 125.36 32.37 -38.75
N PRO A 180 125.49 33.64 -38.24
CA PRO A 180 126.51 34.64 -38.62
C PRO A 180 127.66 34.70 -37.56
N PRO A 181 128.82 35.39 -37.77
CA PRO A 181 128.89 36.84 -37.46
C PRO A 181 129.95 37.71 -38.22
N SER A 182 129.63 39.01 -38.31
CA SER A 182 130.44 40.25 -38.18
C SER A 182 131.86 40.39 -38.79
N VAL A 183 132.02 41.33 -39.75
CA VAL A 183 132.95 42.51 -39.74
C VAL A 183 132.67 43.36 -41.00
N MET A 184 132.25 44.62 -40.90
CA MET A 184 133.05 45.85 -40.79
C MET A 184 133.64 46.34 -42.13
N SER A 185 133.39 47.64 -42.42
CA SER A 185 134.26 48.55 -43.18
C SER A 185 133.94 48.88 -44.66
N ALA A 186 133.43 50.10 -44.83
CA ALA A 186 133.85 51.16 -45.78
C ALA A 186 133.66 51.03 -47.31
N ALA A 187 132.68 51.79 -47.84
CA ALA A 187 132.82 53.04 -48.63
C ALA A 187 133.69 53.07 -49.95
N PRO A 188 133.61 54.13 -50.80
CA PRO A 188 133.42 54.08 -52.27
C PRO A 188 134.75 54.40 -53.03
N PRO A 189 134.84 54.97 -54.27
CA PRO A 189 133.95 55.87 -55.04
C PRO A 189 133.01 55.18 -56.05
#